data_AF-A0A415VVY9-F1
#
_entry.id   AF-A0A415VVY9-F1
#
_cell.length_a   1.000
_cell.length_b   1.000
_cell.length_c   1.000
_cell.angle_alpha   90.00
_cell.angle_beta   90.00
_cell.angle_gamma   90.00
#
_symmetry.space_group_name_H-M   'P 1'
#
loop_
_entity.id
_entity.type
_entity.pdbx_description
1 polymer ?
#
loop_
_entity_poly.entity_id
_entity_poly.type
_entity_poly.pdbx_seq_one_letter_code
_entity_poly.pdbx_strand_id
1 'polypeptide(L)'
;MKDRRKTIRMSKEEEKRVLLSLEDTGLNFSDYVRKAINDHPVIVISGIRDLHMQVAKIGNNLNQLTMLAHEGRITSVNLAECLEMLQLTYDKLNEISEVINNHGNRDPGTG
;
A
#
# COMPACT_ATOMS: atom_id res chain seq x y z
N MET A 1 21.05 -11.44 -18.76
CA MET A 1 21.67 -12.15 -17.62
C MET A 1 22.41 -11.11 -16.79
N LYS A 2 22.25 -11.11 -15.46
CA LYS A 2 22.97 -10.18 -14.57
C LYS A 2 24.37 -10.75 -14.34
N ASP A 3 25.42 -10.04 -14.74
CA ASP A 3 26.81 -10.54 -14.82
C ASP A 3 27.76 -9.90 -13.79
N ARG A 4 27.36 -8.78 -13.16
CA ARG A 4 28.18 -8.02 -12.22
C ARG A 4 27.68 -8.14 -10.79
N ARG A 5 28.58 -8.44 -9.85
CA ARG A 5 28.34 -8.43 -8.40
C ARG A 5 29.05 -7.25 -7.75
N LYS A 6 28.33 -6.54 -6.87
CA LYS A 6 28.90 -5.51 -5.99
C LYS A 6 28.55 -5.86 -4.55
N THR A 7 29.52 -5.70 -3.66
CA THR A 7 29.38 -5.99 -2.22
C THR A 7 29.35 -4.68 -1.45
N ILE A 8 28.39 -4.54 -0.54
CA ILE A 8 28.26 -3.38 0.35
C ILE A 8 28.50 -3.87 1.78
N ARG A 9 29.29 -3.12 2.56
CA ARG A 9 29.44 -3.35 4.00
C ARG A 9 28.40 -2.49 4.73
N MET A 10 27.75 -3.08 5.72
CA MET A 10 26.74 -2.43 6.52
C MET A 10 26.91 -2.84 7.98
N SER A 11 26.60 -1.91 8.88
CA SER A 11 26.46 -2.18 10.30
C SER A 11 25.21 -3.02 10.57
N LYS A 12 25.15 -3.68 11.74
CA LYS A 12 23.97 -4.47 12.14
C LYS A 12 22.69 -3.64 12.16
N GLU A 13 22.78 -2.37 12.54
CA GLU A 13 21.62 -1.47 12.58
C GLU A 13 21.13 -1.09 11.18
N GLU A 14 22.03 -0.91 10.22
CA GLU A 14 21.67 -0.65 8.82
C GLU A 14 21.01 -1.87 8.18
N GLU A 15 21.57 -3.05 8.40
CA GLU A 15 21.00 -4.32 7.93
C GLU A 15 19.58 -4.53 8.47
N LYS A 16 19.38 -4.30 9.77
CA LYS A 16 18.06 -4.40 10.41
C LYS A 16 17.04 -3.43 9.80
N ARG A 17 17.43 -2.18 9.53
CA ARG A 17 16.53 -1.20 8.89
C ARG A 17 16.10 -1.63 7.49
N VAL A 18 17.02 -2.18 6.70
CA VAL A 18 16.71 -2.67 5.36
C VAL A 18 15.78 -3.89 5.42
N LEU A 19 16.04 -4.83 6.34
CA LEU A 19 15.18 -6.00 6.55
C LEU A 19 13.76 -5.62 6.97
N LEU A 20 13.60 -4.66 7.89
CA LEU A 20 12.28 -4.17 8.29
C LEU A 20 11.55 -3.52 7.11
N SER A 21 12.26 -2.74 6.29
CA SER A 21 11.66 -2.10 5.11
C SER A 21 11.30 -3.12 4.01
N LEU A 22 11.92 -4.29 4.03
CA LEU A 22 11.66 -5.38 3.09
C LEU A 22 10.38 -6.16 3.42
N GLU A 23 10.04 -6.32 4.71
CA GLU A 23 8.90 -7.13 5.19
C GLU A 23 7.58 -6.75 4.50
N ASP A 24 7.37 -5.45 4.29
CA ASP A 24 6.13 -4.91 3.72
C ASP A 24 6.11 -4.91 2.18
N THR A 25 7.24 -5.19 1.52
CA THR A 25 7.38 -5.08 0.05
C THR A 25 7.26 -6.42 -0.68
N GLY A 26 7.46 -7.54 0.01
CA GLY A 26 7.54 -8.88 -0.60
C GLY A 26 8.74 -9.08 -1.54
N LEU A 27 9.69 -8.13 -1.59
CA LEU A 27 10.91 -8.23 -2.38
C LEU A 27 11.99 -9.01 -1.61
N ASN A 28 12.95 -9.61 -2.32
CA ASN A 28 14.19 -10.04 -1.68
C ASN A 28 15.17 -8.86 -1.57
N PHE A 29 16.15 -8.97 -0.68
CA PHE A 29 17.14 -7.93 -0.42
C PHE A 29 17.80 -7.37 -1.69
N SER A 30 18.19 -8.25 -2.62
CA SER A 30 18.84 -7.82 -3.86
C SER A 30 17.91 -7.05 -4.79
N ASP A 31 16.63 -7.43 -4.85
CA ASP A 31 15.60 -6.72 -5.63
C ASP A 31 15.26 -5.38 -5.00
N TYR A 32 15.11 -5.33 -3.67
CA TYR A 32 14.85 -4.09 -2.93
C TYR A 32 15.98 -3.08 -3.07
N VAL A 33 17.24 -3.50 -2.85
CA VAL A 33 18.41 -2.62 -3.00
C VAL A 33 18.55 -2.12 -4.42
N ARG A 34 18.34 -2.98 -5.43
CA ARG A 34 18.36 -2.56 -6.84
C ARG A 34 17.26 -1.55 -7.14
N LYS A 35 16.05 -1.77 -6.63
CA LYS A 35 14.93 -0.86 -6.84
C LYS A 35 15.18 0.49 -6.16
N ALA A 36 15.65 0.48 -4.91
CA ALA A 36 16.00 1.68 -4.16
C ALA A 36 17.13 2.51 -4.79
N ILE A 37 18.06 1.87 -5.50
CA ILE A 37 19.17 2.56 -6.18
C ILE A 37 18.76 3.06 -7.58
N ASN A 38 17.91 2.32 -8.31
CA ASN A 38 17.65 2.58 -9.73
C ASN A 38 16.34 3.32 -10.03
N ASP A 39 15.26 3.10 -9.28
CA ASP A 39 13.90 3.51 -9.66
C ASP A 39 13.15 4.10 -8.46
N HIS A 40 13.30 5.41 -8.26
CA HIS A 40 12.56 6.19 -7.27
C HIS A 40 12.74 5.71 -5.81
N PRO A 41 12.46 6.56 -4.80
CA PRO A 41 12.48 6.10 -3.41
C PRO A 41 11.55 4.89 -3.27
N VAL A 42 12.04 3.78 -2.69
CA VAL A 42 11.17 2.68 -2.28
C VAL A 42 10.33 3.21 -1.10
N ILE A 43 9.13 3.67 -1.41
CA ILE A 43 8.18 4.14 -0.40
C ILE A 43 7.44 2.91 0.13
N VAL A 44 7.84 2.47 1.32
CA VAL A 44 7.15 1.43 2.06
C VAL A 44 5.98 2.10 2.78
N ILE A 45 4.78 1.90 2.26
CA ILE A 45 3.55 2.42 2.89
C ILE A 45 2.98 1.33 3.76
N SER A 46 3.32 1.37 5.05
CA SER A 46 2.66 0.56 6.05
C SER A 46 1.16 0.89 6.06
N GLY A 47 0.30 -0.13 6.03
CA GLY A 47 -1.16 0.04 6.06
C GLY A 47 -1.90 -0.08 4.72
N ILE A 48 -1.22 -0.25 3.57
CA ILE A 48 -1.91 -0.53 2.28
C ILE A 48 -2.73 -1.83 2.34
N ARG A 49 -2.24 -2.82 3.09
CA ARG A 49 -2.94 -4.08 3.35
C ARG A 49 -4.21 -3.88 4.19
N ASP A 50 -4.14 -3.00 5.18
CA ASP A 50 -5.28 -2.68 6.04
C ASP A 50 -6.35 -1.89 5.27
N LEU A 51 -5.93 -1.05 4.32
CA LEU A 51 -6.81 -0.37 3.38
C LEU A 51 -7.56 -1.39 2.50
N HIS A 52 -6.84 -2.35 1.91
CA HIS A 52 -7.45 -3.43 1.13
C HIS A 52 -8.48 -4.22 1.96
N MET A 53 -8.14 -4.56 3.21
CA MET A 53 -9.06 -5.26 4.11
C MET A 53 -10.33 -4.45 4.44
N GLN A 54 -10.22 -3.13 4.59
CA GLN A 54 -11.38 -2.24 4.77
C GLN A 54 -12.29 -2.26 3.53
N VAL A 55 -11.73 -2.13 2.32
CA VAL A 55 -12.51 -2.21 1.07
C VAL A 55 -13.22 -3.57 0.94
N ALA A 56 -12.53 -4.67 1.26
CA ALA A 56 -13.11 -6.01 1.22
C ALA A 56 -14.30 -6.16 2.20
N LYS A 57 -14.20 -5.57 3.41
CA LYS A 57 -15.30 -5.55 4.38
C LYS A 57 -16.52 -4.77 3.86
N ILE A 58 -16.30 -3.61 3.25
CA ILE A 58 -17.38 -2.81 2.65
C ILE A 58 -18.08 -3.63 1.54
N GLY A 59 -17.33 -4.29 0.67
CA GLY A 59 -17.89 -5.16 -0.37
C GLY A 59 -18.72 -6.32 0.20
N ASN A 60 -18.26 -6.95 1.28
CA ASN A 60 -19.01 -8.01 1.95
C ASN A 60 -20.33 -7.50 2.53
N ASN A 61 -20.32 -6.33 3.18
CA ASN A 61 -21.54 -5.72 3.73
C ASN A 61 -22.54 -5.38 2.63
N LEU A 62 -22.06 -4.81 1.51
CA LEU A 62 -22.88 -4.49 0.36
C LEU A 62 -23.51 -5.75 -0.27
N ASN A 63 -22.75 -6.84 -0.36
CA ASN A 63 -23.24 -8.11 -0.87
C ASN A 63 -24.34 -8.71 0.03
N GLN A 64 -24.17 -8.62 1.35
CA GLN A 64 -25.20 -9.06 2.31
C GLN A 64 -26.49 -8.25 2.19
N LEU A 65 -26.38 -6.92 2.12
CA LEU A 65 -27.54 -6.05 1.93
C LEU A 65 -28.27 -6.35 0.61
N THR A 66 -27.52 -6.59 -0.47
CA THR A 66 -28.08 -6.94 -1.78
C THR A 66 -28.82 -8.28 -1.74
N MET A 67 -28.24 -9.29 -1.08
CA MET A 67 -28.88 -10.60 -0.88
C MET A 67 -30.17 -10.48 -0.07
N LEU A 68 -30.17 -9.75 1.05
CA LEU A 68 -31.35 -9.55 1.88
C LEU A 68 -32.48 -8.83 1.12
N ALA A 69 -32.13 -7.86 0.27
CA ALA A 69 -33.08 -7.15 -0.58
C ALA A 69 -33.64 -8.08 -1.67
N HIS A 70 -32.78 -8.89 -2.31
CA HIS A 70 -33.19 -9.87 -3.32
C HIS A 70 -34.12 -10.94 -2.73
N GLU A 71 -33.86 -11.40 -1.51
CA GLU A 71 -34.72 -12.34 -0.77
C GLU A 71 -36.05 -11.70 -0.30
N GLY A 72 -36.26 -10.40 -0.55
CA GLY A 72 -37.46 -9.68 -0.10
C GLY A 72 -37.55 -9.48 1.41
N ARG A 73 -36.46 -9.75 2.14
CA ARG A 73 -36.39 -9.66 3.62
C ARG A 73 -36.25 -8.22 4.10
N ILE A 74 -35.72 -7.35 3.26
CA ILE A 74 -35.71 -5.90 3.46
C ILE A 74 -36.31 -5.21 2.23
N THR A 75 -37.14 -4.20 2.45
CA THR A 75 -37.80 -3.40 1.40
C THR A 75 -37.06 -2.10 1.10
N SER A 76 -36.13 -1.72 1.98
CA SER A 76 -35.27 -0.55 1.84
C SER A 76 -33.87 -0.89 2.34
N VAL A 77 -32.85 -0.43 1.62
CA VAL A 77 -31.44 -0.64 1.96
C VAL A 77 -30.86 0.70 2.40
N ASN A 78 -30.38 0.77 3.64
CA ASN A 78 -29.60 1.92 4.10
C ASN A 78 -28.12 1.69 3.80
N LEU A 79 -27.55 2.50 2.89
CA LEU A 79 -26.15 2.42 2.49
C LEU A 79 -25.26 3.47 3.19
N ALA A 80 -25.80 4.27 4.10
CA ALA A 80 -25.07 5.38 4.72
C ALA A 80 -23.74 4.92 5.37
N GLU A 81 -23.76 3.81 6.10
CA GLU A 81 -22.58 3.24 6.76
C GLU A 81 -21.53 2.74 5.73
N CYS A 82 -21.99 2.11 4.64
CA CYS A 82 -21.09 1.67 3.57
C CYS A 82 -20.44 2.86 2.87
N LEU A 83 -21.20 3.95 2.64
CA LEU A 83 -20.70 5.17 2.04
C LEU A 83 -19.68 5.86 2.95
N GLU A 84 -19.97 5.98 4.24
CA GLU A 84 -19.08 6.58 5.24
C GLU A 84 -17.75 5.81 5.35
N MET A 85 -17.81 4.48 5.45
CA MET A 85 -16.59 3.66 5.46
C MET A 85 -15.77 3.80 4.17
N LEU A 86 -16.44 3.94 3.03
CA LEU A 86 -15.78 4.10 1.74
C LEU A 86 -15.11 5.47 1.63
N GLN A 87 -15.75 6.53 2.11
CA GLN A 87 -15.16 7.87 2.22
C GLN A 87 -13.93 7.89 3.12
N LEU A 88 -14.02 7.31 4.33
CA LEU A 88 -12.86 7.19 5.22
C LEU A 88 -11.70 6.42 4.59
N THR A 89 -12.00 5.44 3.74
CA THR A 89 -10.98 4.68 3.01
C THR A 89 -10.34 5.54 1.91
N TYR A 90 -11.14 6.35 1.19
CA TYR A 90 -10.63 7.28 0.18
C TYR A 90 -9.77 8.39 0.77
N ASP A 91 -10.14 8.94 1.93
CA ASP A 91 -9.37 9.98 2.61
C ASP A 91 -7.96 9.47 2.97
N LYS A 92 -7.88 8.27 3.57
CA LYS A 92 -6.59 7.60 3.84
C LYS A 92 -5.78 7.35 2.58
N LEU A 93 -6.42 7.00 1.47
CA LEU A 93 -5.74 6.79 0.19
C LEU A 93 -5.19 8.11 -0.37
N ASN A 94 -5.92 9.21 -0.22
CA ASN A 94 -5.46 10.53 -0.63
C ASN A 94 -4.26 10.99 0.20
N GLU A 95 -4.28 10.79 1.52
CA GLU A 95 -3.12 11.06 2.40
C GLU A 95 -1.87 10.30 1.93
N ILE A 96 -2.03 9.02 1.60
CA ILE A 96 -0.94 8.19 1.05
C ILE A 96 -0.47 8.73 -0.30
N SER A 97 -1.40 9.10 -1.20
CA SER A 97 -1.08 9.64 -2.51
C SER A 97 -0.29 10.96 -2.42
N GLU A 98 -0.65 11.84 -1.49
CA GLU A 98 0.09 13.07 -1.22
C GLU A 98 1.52 12.79 -0.73
N VAL A 99 1.70 11.82 0.18
CA VAL A 99 3.03 11.40 0.64
C VAL A 99 3.87 10.90 -0.54
N ILE A 100 3.30 10.08 -1.43
CA ILE A 100 3.99 9.59 -2.64
C ILE A 100 4.40 10.76 -3.54
N ASN A 101 3.48 11.69 -3.82
CA ASN A 101 3.71 12.82 -4.72
C ASN A 101 4.77 13.79 -4.17
N ASN A 102 4.79 14.01 -2.86
CA ASN A 102 5.76 14.86 -2.19
C ASN A 102 7.18 14.25 -2.16
N HIS A 103 7.29 12.91 -2.18
CA HIS A 103 8.58 12.20 -2.26
C HIS A 103 9.06 11.94 -3.70
N GLY A 104 8.16 11.93 -4.69
CA GLY A 104 8.47 11.73 -6.11
C GLY A 104 9.10 12.94 -6.82
N ASN A 105 9.08 14.13 -6.20
CA ASN A 105 9.53 15.39 -6.83
C ASN A 105 10.95 15.84 -6.43
N ARG A 106 11.83 14.91 -6.03
CA ARG A 106 13.27 15.16 -5.93
C ARG A 106 13.95 14.45 -7.08
N ASP A 107 13.91 15.08 -8.25
CA ASP A 107 14.84 14.80 -9.34
C ASP A 107 16.11 15.61 -9.08
N PRO A 108 17.27 15.00 -8.75
CA PRO A 108 18.55 15.65 -8.90
C PRO A 108 19.12 15.25 -10.27
N GLY A 109 18.55 15.80 -11.34
CA GLY A 109 19.29 15.91 -12.58
C GLY A 109 20.40 16.94 -12.39
N THR A 110 21.64 16.50 -12.12
CA THR A 110 22.91 17.04 -12.68
C THR A 110 24.13 16.44 -11.98
N GLY A 111 25.06 15.87 -12.76
CA GLY A 111 26.38 15.43 -12.32
C GLY A 111 26.94 14.28 -13.13
#